data_AF-A0A9E1TK26-F1
#
_entry.id   AF-A0A9E1TK26-F1
#
_cell.length_a   1.000
_cell.length_b   1.000
_cell.length_c   1.000
_cell.angle_alpha   90.00
_cell.angle_beta   90.00
_cell.angle_gamma   90.00
#
_symmetry.space_group_name_H-M   'P 1'
#
loop_
_entity.id
_entity.type
_entity.pdbx_description
1 polymer ?
#
loop_
_entity_poly.entity_id
_entity_poly.type
_entity_poly.pdbx_seq_one_letter_code
_entity_poly.pdbx_strand_id
1 'polypeptide(L)'
;MAVTTTVVEVVKETVPLAEEERVHPGVRLMSALDEFNACLAEEGHEWIGFPDPAAGPEAPANQPAYLQALQLCNSRTGISDAYQSYETSRSDLSPEEIRQENQNFIDLVDCLRGLGWLVGDLRPDEDGLLNPGDEFVGPDGGIVSDDIRDCASEIALAAETEE
;
A
#
# COMPACT_ATOMS: atom_id res chain seq x y z
N MET A 1 6.06 29.31 -45.83
CA MET A 1 6.80 28.49 -44.85
C MET A 1 5.80 28.09 -43.80
N ALA A 2 5.39 26.83 -43.75
CA ALA A 2 4.42 26.34 -42.77
C ALA A 2 5.20 25.81 -41.55
N VAL A 3 4.90 26.34 -40.37
CA VAL A 3 5.42 25.83 -39.10
C VAL A 3 4.51 24.68 -38.70
N THR A 4 5.03 23.46 -38.76
CA THR A 4 4.37 22.28 -38.22
C THR A 4 4.67 22.24 -36.73
N THR A 5 3.69 22.57 -35.90
CA THR A 5 3.75 22.34 -34.46
C THR A 5 3.41 20.87 -34.20
N THR A 6 4.43 20.08 -33.90
CA THR A 6 4.26 18.72 -33.39
C THR A 6 3.75 18.83 -31.95
N VAL A 7 2.48 18.48 -31.73
CA VAL A 7 1.97 18.21 -30.39
C VAL A 7 2.51 16.84 -30.02
N VAL A 8 3.44 16.79 -29.06
CA VAL A 8 3.81 15.54 -28.40
C VAL A 8 2.66 15.27 -27.43
N GLU A 9 1.74 14.39 -27.79
CA GLU A 9 0.90 13.74 -26.78
C GLU A 9 1.87 12.98 -25.86
N VAL A 10 1.99 13.43 -24.62
CA VAL A 10 2.56 12.60 -23.55
C VAL A 10 1.58 11.45 -23.37
N VAL A 11 1.81 10.36 -24.10
CA VAL A 11 1.13 9.10 -23.87
C VAL A 11 1.59 8.67 -22.49
N LYS A 12 0.70 8.73 -21.49
CA LYS A 12 0.94 8.08 -20.19
C LYS A 12 1.24 6.61 -20.50
N GLU A 13 2.50 6.20 -20.42
CA GLU A 13 2.85 4.80 -20.53
C GLU A 13 2.17 4.08 -19.37
N THR A 14 1.20 3.22 -19.69
CA THR A 14 0.61 2.33 -18.70
C THR A 14 1.66 1.29 -18.38
N VAL A 15 2.55 1.57 -17.42
CA VAL A 15 3.44 0.56 -16.87
C VAL A 15 2.56 -0.62 -16.44
N PRO A 16 2.83 -1.84 -16.91
CA PRO A 16 2.07 -3.00 -16.49
C PRO A 16 2.07 -3.10 -14.96
N LEU A 17 0.93 -3.37 -14.35
CA LEU A 17 0.80 -3.55 -12.89
C LEU A 17 1.87 -4.49 -12.32
N ALA A 18 2.20 -5.55 -13.07
CA ALA A 18 3.23 -6.51 -12.69
C ALA A 18 4.66 -5.94 -12.68
N GLU A 19 4.92 -4.84 -13.39
CA GLU A 19 6.19 -4.09 -13.32
C GLU A 19 6.16 -3.09 -12.16
N GLU A 20 5.05 -2.38 -11.93
CA GLU A 20 4.88 -1.50 -10.76
C GLU A 20 5.03 -2.26 -9.43
N GLU A 21 4.42 -3.44 -9.29
CA GLU A 21 4.52 -4.29 -8.10
C GLU A 21 5.91 -4.89 -7.88
N ARG A 22 6.74 -4.94 -8.93
CA ARG A 22 8.14 -5.35 -8.80
C ARG A 22 9.04 -4.22 -8.32
N VAL A 23 8.69 -2.98 -8.65
CA VAL A 23 9.48 -1.79 -8.33
C VAL A 23 9.10 -1.21 -6.97
N HIS A 24 7.82 -1.32 -6.56
CA HIS A 24 7.33 -0.74 -5.32
C HIS A 24 6.79 -1.81 -4.35
N PRO A 25 7.60 -2.25 -3.36
CA PRO A 25 7.20 -3.23 -2.35
C PRO A 25 5.89 -2.87 -1.61
N GLY A 26 5.63 -1.57 -1.42
CA GLY A 26 4.39 -1.07 -0.82
C GLY A 26 3.15 -1.33 -1.67
N VAL A 27 3.22 -1.08 -2.99
CA VAL A 27 2.10 -1.35 -3.91
C VAL A 27 1.78 -2.85 -3.94
N ARG A 28 2.81 -3.70 -4.00
CA ARG A 28 2.65 -5.15 -3.93
C ARG A 28 1.96 -5.61 -2.64
N LEU A 29 2.31 -5.01 -1.49
CA LEU A 29 1.66 -5.31 -0.21
C LEU A 29 0.17 -4.92 -0.24
N MET A 30 -0.17 -3.76 -0.80
CA MET A 30 -1.56 -3.30 -0.93
C MET A 30 -2.38 -4.21 -1.84
N SER A 31 -1.86 -4.61 -3.00
CA SER A 31 -2.51 -5.61 -3.86
C SER A 31 -2.76 -6.93 -3.12
N ALA A 32 -1.75 -7.44 -2.41
CA ALA A 32 -1.88 -8.68 -1.66
C ALA A 32 -2.88 -8.57 -0.50
N LEU A 33 -3.00 -7.39 0.13
CA LEU A 33 -4.02 -7.09 1.15
C LEU A 33 -5.43 -7.16 0.58
N ASP A 34 -5.67 -6.59 -0.60
CA ASP A 34 -6.99 -6.63 -1.24
C ASP A 34 -7.38 -8.06 -1.63
N GLU A 35 -6.47 -8.79 -2.28
CA GLU A 35 -6.70 -10.18 -2.64
C GLU A 35 -6.95 -11.06 -1.39
N PHE A 36 -6.26 -10.74 -0.29
CA PHE A 36 -6.42 -11.46 0.97
C PHE A 36 -7.79 -11.21 1.59
N ASN A 37 -8.24 -9.96 1.62
CA ASN A 37 -9.57 -9.60 2.12
C ASN A 37 -10.68 -10.18 1.23
N ALA A 38 -10.51 -10.18 -0.09
CA ALA A 38 -11.44 -10.81 -1.02
C ALA A 38 -11.53 -12.33 -0.78
N CYS A 39 -10.39 -13.00 -0.61
CA CYS A 39 -10.37 -14.43 -0.26
C CYS A 39 -11.06 -14.72 1.07
N LEU A 40 -10.84 -13.90 2.12
CA LEU A 40 -11.54 -14.07 3.39
C LEU A 40 -13.05 -13.96 3.23
N ALA A 41 -13.52 -12.97 2.45
CA ALA A 41 -14.93 -12.78 2.19
C ALA A 41 -15.55 -13.98 1.43
N GLU A 42 -14.82 -14.59 0.49
CA GLU A 42 -15.23 -15.84 -0.18
C GLU A 42 -15.35 -17.02 0.79
N GLU A 43 -14.45 -17.12 1.77
CA GLU A 43 -14.51 -18.11 2.86
C GLU A 43 -15.56 -17.76 3.93
N GLY A 44 -16.30 -16.65 3.77
CA GLY A 44 -17.38 -16.22 4.67
C GLY A 44 -16.89 -15.52 5.94
N HIS A 45 -15.69 -14.94 5.90
CA HIS A 45 -15.04 -14.28 7.01
C HIS A 45 -14.70 -12.81 6.67
N GLU A 46 -14.77 -11.95 7.67
CA GLU A 46 -14.19 -10.60 7.61
C GLU A 46 -12.89 -10.59 8.41
N TRP A 47 -11.96 -9.69 8.06
CA TRP A 47 -10.77 -9.49 8.88
C TRP A 47 -11.16 -8.90 10.24
N ILE A 48 -10.97 -9.70 11.30
CA ILE A 48 -11.27 -9.34 12.69
C ILE A 48 -10.00 -9.23 13.55
N GLY A 49 -8.84 -9.19 12.89
CA GLY A 49 -7.53 -9.16 13.54
C GLY A 49 -6.89 -10.53 13.68
N PHE A 50 -5.67 -10.50 14.24
CA PHE A 50 -4.89 -11.70 14.52
C PHE A 50 -5.46 -12.50 15.71
N PRO A 51 -5.23 -13.82 15.75
CA PRO A 51 -5.57 -14.62 16.92
C PRO A 51 -4.86 -14.13 18.18
N ASP A 52 -5.62 -14.02 19.26
CA ASP A 52 -5.13 -13.61 20.58
C ASP A 52 -5.35 -14.73 21.61
N PRO A 53 -4.31 -15.48 22.01
CA PRO A 53 -4.46 -16.56 22.99
C PRO A 53 -4.95 -16.07 24.36
N ALA A 54 -4.77 -14.78 24.70
CA ALA A 54 -5.25 -14.22 25.96
C ALA A 54 -6.78 -14.00 25.97
N ALA A 55 -7.41 -13.80 24.81
CA ALA A 55 -8.86 -13.66 24.66
C ALA A 55 -9.62 -14.99 24.86
N GLY A 56 -8.91 -16.12 24.95
CA GLY A 56 -9.49 -17.44 25.17
C GLY A 56 -10.04 -18.11 23.90
N PRO A 57 -10.30 -19.43 23.94
CA PRO A 57 -10.59 -20.22 22.73
C PRO A 57 -11.91 -19.86 22.04
N GLU A 58 -12.86 -19.27 22.78
CA GLU A 58 -14.17 -18.89 22.24
C GLU A 58 -14.14 -17.56 21.49
N ALA A 59 -13.05 -16.79 21.60
CA ALA A 59 -12.92 -15.51 20.92
C ALA A 59 -13.03 -15.70 19.39
N PRO A 60 -13.76 -14.84 18.67
CA PRO A 60 -13.94 -14.96 17.23
C PRO A 60 -12.63 -15.14 16.45
N ALA A 61 -11.59 -14.39 16.81
CA ALA A 61 -10.27 -14.46 16.16
C ALA A 61 -9.51 -15.78 16.43
N ASN A 62 -9.94 -16.59 17.40
CA ASN A 62 -9.34 -17.88 17.75
C ASN A 62 -10.13 -19.08 17.22
N GLN A 63 -11.26 -18.83 16.54
CA GLN A 63 -12.12 -19.91 16.07
C GLN A 63 -11.42 -20.71 14.96
N PRO A 64 -11.48 -22.06 14.99
CA PRO A 64 -10.74 -22.91 14.05
C PRO A 64 -11.06 -22.64 12.56
N ALA A 65 -12.29 -22.24 12.25
CA ALA A 65 -12.69 -21.90 10.88
C ALA A 65 -11.98 -20.63 10.39
N TYR A 66 -11.94 -19.59 11.21
CA TYR A 66 -11.24 -18.36 10.91
C TYR A 66 -9.73 -18.58 10.74
N LEU A 67 -9.11 -19.37 11.63
CA LEU A 67 -7.69 -19.73 11.53
C LEU A 67 -7.36 -20.47 10.22
N GLN A 68 -8.25 -21.36 9.77
CA GLN A 68 -8.08 -22.07 8.50
C GLN A 68 -8.21 -21.12 7.29
N ALA A 69 -9.18 -20.22 7.32
CA ALA A 69 -9.36 -19.19 6.28
C ALA A 69 -8.12 -18.27 6.21
N LEU A 70 -7.59 -17.82 7.35
CA LEU A 70 -6.35 -17.03 7.41
C LEU A 70 -5.17 -17.75 6.74
N GLN A 71 -4.96 -19.03 7.07
CA GLN A 71 -3.86 -19.81 6.48
C GLN A 71 -4.05 -20.02 4.97
N LEU A 72 -5.26 -20.36 4.55
CA LEU A 72 -5.61 -20.57 3.14
C LEU A 72 -5.38 -19.29 2.34
N CYS A 73 -5.96 -18.17 2.77
CA CYS A 73 -5.87 -16.90 2.07
C CYS A 73 -4.45 -16.36 2.05
N ASN A 74 -3.68 -16.54 3.12
CA ASN A 74 -2.26 -16.22 3.11
C ASN A 74 -1.49 -17.04 2.07
N SER A 75 -1.75 -18.34 1.96
CA SER A 75 -1.05 -19.19 0.98
C SER A 75 -1.39 -18.86 -0.47
N ARG A 76 -2.60 -18.32 -0.74
CA ARG A 76 -3.06 -17.96 -2.07
C ARG A 76 -2.50 -16.62 -2.54
N THR A 77 -2.40 -15.66 -1.63
CA THR A 77 -2.07 -14.26 -1.93
C THR A 77 -0.60 -13.94 -1.68
N GLY A 78 0.07 -14.70 -0.81
CA GLY A 78 1.44 -14.42 -0.41
C GLY A 78 1.59 -13.14 0.39
N ILE A 79 0.54 -12.65 1.05
CA ILE A 79 0.56 -11.41 1.84
C ILE A 79 1.68 -11.40 2.90
N SER A 80 1.97 -12.55 3.54
CA SER A 80 3.10 -12.62 4.49
C SER A 80 4.46 -12.37 3.83
N ASP A 81 4.64 -12.80 2.58
CA ASP A 81 5.89 -12.60 1.83
C ASP A 81 5.98 -11.16 1.32
N ALA A 82 4.85 -10.58 0.88
CA ALA A 82 4.78 -9.18 0.51
C ALA A 82 5.10 -8.27 1.70
N TYR A 83 4.55 -8.58 2.88
CA TYR A 83 4.82 -7.84 4.11
C TYR A 83 6.29 -7.93 4.52
N GLN A 84 6.88 -9.14 4.53
CA GLN A 84 8.32 -9.29 4.83
C GLN A 84 9.21 -8.54 3.83
N SER A 85 8.85 -8.55 2.54
CA SER A 85 9.57 -7.80 1.52
C SER A 85 9.49 -6.30 1.75
N TYR A 86 8.32 -5.80 2.15
CA TYR A 86 8.09 -4.40 2.47
C TYR A 86 8.91 -3.97 3.69
N GLU A 87 8.86 -4.74 4.79
CA GLU A 87 9.66 -4.47 6.00
C GLU A 87 11.16 -4.46 5.69
N THR A 88 11.65 -5.45 4.95
CA THR A 88 13.07 -5.54 4.58
C THR A 88 13.49 -4.35 3.72
N SER A 89 12.62 -3.89 2.80
CA SER A 89 12.92 -2.72 1.98
C SER A 89 13.05 -1.43 2.79
N ARG A 90 12.45 -1.37 3.99
CA ARG A 90 12.45 -0.20 4.87
C ARG A 90 13.50 -0.26 5.97
N SER A 91 13.89 -1.45 6.42
CA SER A 91 14.87 -1.63 7.50
C SER A 91 16.32 -1.32 7.10
N ASP A 92 16.64 -1.48 5.82
CA ASP A 92 18.03 -1.38 5.32
C ASP A 92 18.32 -0.02 4.64
N LEU A 93 17.43 0.97 4.79
CA LEU A 93 17.57 2.28 4.15
C LEU A 93 18.70 3.11 4.77
N SER A 94 19.52 3.71 3.92
CA SER A 94 20.48 4.74 4.32
C SER A 94 19.79 6.06 4.69
N PRO A 95 20.46 6.97 5.42
CA PRO A 95 19.87 8.26 5.77
C PRO A 95 19.48 9.15 4.58
N GLU A 96 20.06 8.92 3.40
CA GLU A 96 19.68 9.61 2.17
C GLU A 96 18.40 9.01 1.59
N GLU A 97 18.33 7.69 1.52
CA GLU A 97 17.12 6.96 1.08
C GLU A 97 15.94 7.24 2.01
N ILE A 98 16.13 7.32 3.33
CA ILE A 98 15.07 7.71 4.28
C ILE A 98 14.52 9.10 3.97
N ARG A 99 15.35 10.07 3.57
CA ARG A 99 14.86 11.41 3.20
C ARG A 99 14.03 11.36 1.92
N GLN A 100 14.46 10.57 0.94
CA GLN A 100 13.72 10.41 -0.30
C GLN A 100 12.38 9.72 -0.05
N GLU A 101 12.38 8.62 0.70
CA GLU A 101 11.15 7.90 1.06
C GLU A 101 10.20 8.78 1.87
N ASN A 102 10.71 9.60 2.78
CA ASN A 102 9.90 10.56 3.52
C ASN A 102 9.25 11.61 2.61
N GLN A 103 9.98 12.10 1.60
CA GLN A 103 9.42 13.04 0.64
C GLN A 103 8.35 12.38 -0.22
N ASN A 104 8.63 11.21 -0.78
CA ASN A 104 7.66 10.42 -1.54
C ASN A 104 6.38 10.15 -0.72
N PHE A 105 6.55 9.84 0.57
CA PHE A 105 5.42 9.59 1.46
C PHE A 105 4.62 10.86 1.78
N ILE A 106 5.27 12.02 1.93
CA ILE A 106 4.57 13.32 2.08
C ILE A 106 3.73 13.60 0.84
N ASP A 107 4.30 13.41 -0.36
CA ASP A 107 3.61 13.66 -1.62
C ASP A 107 2.42 12.69 -1.80
N LEU A 108 2.57 11.43 -1.38
CA LEU A 108 1.49 10.44 -1.35
C LEU A 108 0.35 10.90 -0.45
N VAL A 109 0.68 11.33 0.77
CA VAL A 109 -0.31 11.79 1.75
C VAL A 109 -1.04 13.04 1.25
N ASP A 110 -0.35 13.98 0.62
CA ASP A 110 -0.95 15.18 0.05
C ASP A 110 -1.89 14.85 -1.11
N CYS A 111 -1.52 13.91 -1.98
CA CYS A 111 -2.40 13.38 -3.02
C CYS A 111 -3.66 12.73 -2.44
N LEU A 112 -3.51 11.81 -1.48
CA LEU A 112 -4.61 11.12 -0.83
C LEU A 112 -5.57 12.09 -0.12
N ARG A 113 -5.04 13.08 0.59
CA ARG A 113 -5.86 14.15 1.21
C ARG A 113 -6.66 14.94 0.16
N GLY A 114 -6.09 15.15 -1.02
CA GLY A 114 -6.78 15.75 -2.17
C GLY A 114 -7.97 14.91 -2.68
N LEU A 115 -7.89 13.58 -2.54
CA LEU A 115 -8.98 12.64 -2.84
C LEU A 115 -10.00 12.51 -1.70
N GLY A 116 -9.81 13.21 -0.58
CA GLY A 116 -10.71 13.19 0.56
C GLY A 116 -10.37 12.14 1.62
N TRP A 117 -9.17 11.56 1.57
CA TRP A 117 -8.68 10.69 2.65
C TRP A 117 -8.44 11.47 3.94
N LEU A 118 -8.72 10.81 5.06
CA LEU A 118 -8.33 11.26 6.38
C LEU A 118 -7.02 10.59 6.77
N VAL A 119 -5.93 11.34 6.62
CA VAL A 119 -4.58 10.92 7.04
C VAL A 119 -4.12 11.81 8.18
N GLY A 120 -3.88 11.20 9.34
CA GLY A 120 -3.42 11.86 10.56
C GLY A 120 -2.02 12.44 10.44
N ASP A 121 -1.55 13.07 11.51
CA ASP A 121 -0.20 13.65 11.55
C ASP A 121 0.88 12.59 11.35
N LEU A 122 1.81 12.86 10.43
CA LEU A 122 2.89 11.93 10.11
C LEU A 122 3.89 11.87 11.26
N ARG A 123 4.29 10.66 11.65
CA ARG A 123 5.22 10.44 12.77
C ARG A 123 6.43 9.63 12.29
N PRO A 124 7.66 10.07 12.60
CA PRO A 124 8.84 9.26 12.35
C PRO A 124 8.89 8.08 13.31
N ASP A 125 9.40 6.94 12.81
CA ASP A 125 9.80 5.81 13.65
C ASP A 125 11.21 5.99 14.24
N GLU A 126 11.76 4.91 14.81
CA GLU A 126 13.08 4.89 15.46
C GLU A 126 14.22 5.24 14.48
N ASP A 127 14.05 4.94 13.20
CA ASP A 127 15.04 5.19 12.14
C ASP A 127 14.81 6.54 11.45
N GLY A 128 13.71 7.22 11.75
CA GLY A 128 13.34 8.53 11.20
C GLY A 128 12.49 8.47 9.94
N LEU A 129 11.97 7.28 9.60
CA LEU A 129 11.11 7.05 8.46
C LEU A 129 9.66 7.39 8.83
N LEU A 130 8.99 8.16 7.98
CA LEU A 130 7.64 8.64 8.24
C LEU A 130 6.62 7.52 8.04
N ASN A 131 5.66 7.50 8.96
CA ASN A 131 4.52 6.60 8.96
C ASN A 131 3.23 7.40 9.14
N PRO A 132 2.08 6.88 8.67
CA PRO A 132 0.80 7.54 8.92
C PRO A 132 0.52 7.59 10.43
N GLY A 133 -0.23 8.62 10.85
CA GLY A 133 -0.66 8.80 12.23
C GLY A 133 -1.70 7.78 12.66
N ASP A 134 -2.56 8.17 13.60
CA ASP A 134 -3.63 7.28 14.10
C ASP A 134 -4.78 7.11 13.08
N GLU A 135 -4.78 7.93 12.01
CA GLU A 135 -5.80 7.94 10.97
C GLU A 135 -5.15 7.69 9.60
N PHE A 136 -5.67 6.69 8.89
CA PHE A 136 -5.33 6.41 7.50
C PHE A 136 -6.52 5.70 6.85
N VAL A 137 -7.54 6.46 6.50
CA VAL A 137 -8.80 5.93 5.95
C VAL A 137 -9.25 6.75 4.76
N GLY A 138 -9.78 6.07 3.76
CA GLY A 138 -10.40 6.68 2.58
C GLY A 138 -11.72 7.37 2.90
N PRO A 139 -12.31 8.06 1.91
CA PRO A 139 -13.47 8.93 2.10
C PRO A 139 -14.72 8.22 2.65
N ASP A 140 -14.87 6.92 2.38
CA ASP A 140 -15.97 6.10 2.88
C ASP A 140 -15.63 5.28 4.14
N GLY A 141 -14.48 5.57 4.79
CA GLY A 141 -14.04 4.93 6.02
C GLY A 141 -13.31 3.58 5.85
N GLY A 142 -13.05 3.17 4.61
CA GLY A 142 -12.24 1.99 4.26
C GLY A 142 -10.95 2.37 3.54
N ILE A 143 -10.08 1.39 3.33
CA ILE A 143 -8.90 1.55 2.46
C ILE A 143 -9.36 1.41 1.01
N VAL A 144 -8.98 2.36 0.15
CA VAL A 144 -9.22 2.33 -1.29
C VAL A 144 -7.87 2.19 -2.00
N SER A 145 -7.46 0.97 -2.31
CA SER A 145 -6.11 0.71 -2.85
C SER A 145 -5.87 1.35 -4.23
N ASP A 146 -6.94 1.53 -5.02
CA ASP A 146 -6.85 2.26 -6.30
C ASP A 146 -6.38 3.70 -6.11
N ASP A 147 -6.89 4.42 -5.10
CA ASP A 147 -6.46 5.79 -4.79
C ASP A 147 -4.97 5.83 -4.40
N ILE A 148 -4.52 4.87 -3.59
CA ILE A 148 -3.11 4.75 -3.16
C ILE A 148 -2.22 4.48 -4.36
N ARG A 149 -2.64 3.57 -5.23
CA ARG A 149 -1.90 3.22 -6.44
C ARG A 149 -1.82 4.40 -7.39
N ASP A 150 -2.95 5.05 -7.70
CA ASP A 150 -2.98 6.20 -8.61
C ASP A 150 -2.07 7.32 -8.10
N CYS A 151 -2.12 7.64 -6.81
CA CYS A 151 -1.22 8.64 -6.22
C CYS A 151 0.25 8.20 -6.28
N ALA A 152 0.57 6.95 -5.95
CA ALA A 152 1.94 6.43 -6.01
C ALA A 152 2.50 6.45 -7.44
N SER A 153 1.69 6.08 -8.44
CA SER A 153 2.09 6.11 -9.85
C SER A 153 2.33 7.54 -10.34
N GLU A 154 1.51 8.52 -9.96
CA GLU A 154 1.75 9.94 -10.32
C GLU A 154 3.05 10.49 -9.70
N ILE A 155 3.41 10.07 -8.48
CA ILE A 155 4.68 10.45 -7.84
C ILE A 155 5.87 9.83 -8.56
N ALA A 156 5.78 8.54 -8.91
CA ALA A 156 6.82 7.86 -9.67
C ALA A 156 7.03 8.53 -11.04
N LEU A 157 5.95 8.86 -11.75
CA LEU A 157 6.01 9.56 -13.04
C LEU A 157 6.61 10.97 -12.90
N ALA A 158 6.30 11.69 -11.82
CA ALA A 158 6.87 13.01 -11.57
C ALA A 158 8.40 12.94 -11.42
N ALA A 159 8.91 11.93 -10.70
CA ALA A 159 10.34 11.71 -10.51
C ALA A 159 11.08 11.40 -11.83
N GLU A 160 10.45 10.68 -12.76
CA GLU A 160 11.01 10.37 -14.08
C GLU A 160 11.08 11.58 -15.03
N THR A 161 10.24 12.59 -14.80
CA THR A 161 10.16 13.78 -15.68
C THR A 161 11.19 14.86 -15.29
N GLU A 162 11.86 14.71 -14.15
CA GLU A 162 12.86 15.66 -13.62
C GLU A 162 14.32 15.27 -13.94
N GLU A 163 14.56 14.17 -14.68
CA GLU A 163 15.90 13.77 -15.18
C GLU A 163 16.31 14.42 -16.52
#